data_AF-A0A833PG59-F1
#
_entry.id   AF-A0A833PG59-F1
#
_cell.length_a   1.000
_cell.length_b   1.000
_cell.length_c   1.000
_cell.angle_alpha   90.00
_cell.angle_beta   90.00
_cell.angle_gamma   90.00
#
_symmetry.space_group_name_H-M   'P 1'
#
loop_
_entity.id
_entity.type
_entity.pdbx_description
1 polymer ?
#
loop_
_entity_poly.entity_id
_entity_poly.type
_entity_poly.pdbx_seq_one_letter_code
_entity_poly.pdbx_strand_id
1 'polypeptide(L)' 'MSNNIAEPKCPECKVQGIKYIVSSDSVEASKSGDTWFNIAHCSECGHVYGVFAKIVRAPTVPNIPRPF' A
#
# COMPACT_ATOMS: atom_id res chain seq x y z
N MET A 1 5.55 22.13 19.69
CA MET A 1 5.84 21.08 18.70
C MET A 1 4.78 21.18 17.62
N SER A 2 5.06 21.89 16.53
CA SER A 2 4.11 22.04 15.42
C SER A 2 4.24 20.82 14.51
N ASN A 3 3.52 19.75 14.85
CA ASN A 3 3.31 18.63 13.96
C ASN A 3 2.39 19.10 12.84
N ASN A 4 2.96 19.66 11.78
CA ASN A 4 2.26 19.86 10.51
C ASN A 4 2.01 18.49 9.88
N ILE A 5 1.10 17.71 10.46
CA ILE A 5 0.44 16.64 9.73
C ILE A 5 -0.35 17.37 8.65
N ALA A 6 0.19 17.34 7.43
CA ALA A 6 -0.56 17.77 6.26
C ALA A 6 -1.74 16.80 6.18
N GLU A 7 -2.87 17.17 6.79
CA GLU A 7 -4.07 16.36 6.76
C GLU A 7 -4.53 16.30 5.31
N PRO A 8 -4.35 15.15 4.63
CA PRO A 8 -4.67 15.07 3.23
C PRO A 8 -6.17 15.31 3.08
N LYS A 9 -6.51 16.23 2.18
CA LYS A 9 -7.89 16.53 1.84
C LYS A 9 -8.22 15.88 0.51
N CYS A 10 -9.32 15.14 0.47
CA CYS A 10 -9.82 14.59 -0.78
C CYS A 10 -10.37 15.71 -1.68
N PRO A 11 -9.93 15.82 -2.94
CA PRO A 11 -10.42 16.85 -3.85
C PRO A 11 -11.90 16.64 -4.24
N GLU A 12 -12.40 15.40 -4.23
CA GLU A 12 -13.78 15.10 -4.62
C GLU A 12 -14.79 15.26 -3.49
N CYS A 13 -14.65 14.49 -2.40
CA CYS A 13 -15.59 14.55 -1.28
C CYS A 13 -15.24 15.58 -0.20
N LYS A 14 -14.09 16.28 -0.34
CA LYS A 14 -13.59 17.29 0.62
C LYS A 14 -13.32 16.78 2.03
N VAL A 15 -13.38 15.46 2.25
CA VAL A 15 -13.03 14.84 3.52
C VAL A 15 -11.57 15.12 3.84
N GLN A 16 -11.29 15.49 5.09
CA GLN A 16 -9.96 15.83 5.56
C GLN A 16 -9.52 14.81 6.61
N GLY A 17 -8.32 14.28 6.45
CA GLY A 17 -7.69 13.42 7.43
C GLY A 17 -7.06 12.18 6.81
N ILE A 18 -5.90 11.80 7.34
CA ILE A 18 -5.12 10.65 6.84
C ILE A 18 -5.87 9.32 6.97
N LYS A 19 -6.79 9.22 7.94
CA LYS A 19 -7.64 8.04 8.17
C LYS A 19 -8.55 7.69 6.99
N TYR A 20 -8.84 8.65 6.12
CA TYR A 20 -9.68 8.43 4.93
C TYR A 20 -8.87 8.03 3.71
N ILE A 21 -7.54 8.09 3.76
CA ILE A 21 -6.66 7.68 2.67
C ILE A 21 -6.17 6.27 2.99
N VAL A 22 -6.78 5.29 2.33
CA VAL A 22 -6.50 3.87 2.57
C VAL A 22 -5.80 3.27 1.36
N SER A 23 -4.97 2.25 1.61
CA SER A 23 -4.34 1.45 0.57
C SER A 23 -5.04 0.10 0.47
N SER A 24 -5.53 -0.26 -0.70
CA SER A 24 -6.09 -1.59 -0.97
C SER A 24 -5.15 -2.38 -1.88
N ASP A 25 -4.87 -3.63 -1.50
CA ASP A 25 -4.11 -4.55 -2.34
C ASP A 25 -4.91 -4.99 -3.59
N SER A 26 -4.22 -5.27 -4.69
CA SER A 26 -4.82 -5.81 -5.90
C SER A 26 -5.44 -7.20 -5.67
N VAL A 27 -6.65 -7.43 -6.20
CA VAL A 27 -7.29 -8.76 -6.21
C VAL A 27 -6.49 -9.77 -7.03
N GLU A 28 -5.80 -9.27 -8.06
CA GLU A 28 -4.89 -10.08 -8.87
C GLU A 28 -3.57 -10.30 -8.12
N ALA A 29 -3.25 -11.58 -7.92
CA ALA A 29 -2.02 -12.03 -7.31
C ALA A 29 -1.08 -12.63 -8.37
N SER A 30 0.22 -12.48 -8.13
CA SER A 30 1.26 -13.20 -8.84
C SER A 30 1.02 -14.70 -8.77
N LYS A 31 1.64 -15.47 -9.67
CA LYS A 31 1.70 -16.94 -9.56
C LYS A 31 2.23 -17.43 -8.20
N SER A 32 2.97 -16.60 -7.48
CA SER A 32 3.50 -16.86 -6.13
C SER A 32 2.56 -16.47 -4.98
N GLY A 33 1.37 -15.92 -5.26
CA GLY A 33 0.40 -15.47 -4.25
C GLY A 33 0.55 -14.01 -3.80
N ASP A 34 1.57 -13.31 -4.30
CA ASP A 34 1.85 -11.92 -3.94
C ASP A 34 1.05 -10.92 -4.77
N THR A 35 0.35 -9.99 -4.13
CA THR A 35 -0.40 -8.91 -4.78
C THR A 35 0.54 -8.04 -5.64
N TRP A 36 0.14 -7.71 -6.87
CA TRP A 36 0.99 -6.99 -7.83
C TRP A 36 1.15 -5.50 -7.52
N PHE A 37 0.09 -4.89 -7.00
CA PHE A 37 0.10 -3.46 -6.70
C PHE A 37 -0.86 -3.11 -5.57
N ASN A 38 -0.64 -1.94 -4.98
CA ASN A 38 -1.52 -1.32 -4.01
C ASN A 38 -2.10 -0.05 -4.62
N ILE A 39 -3.39 0.19 -4.39
CA ILE A 39 -4.07 1.41 -4.81
C ILE A 39 -4.27 2.27 -3.56
N ALA A 40 -3.72 3.49 -3.53
CA ALA A 40 -4.11 4.45 -2.51
C ALA A 40 -5.35 5.21 -2.98
N HIS A 41 -6.42 5.15 -2.21
CA HIS A 41 -7.68 5.80 -2.54
C HIS A 41 -8.36 6.39 -1.30
N CYS A 42 -9.31 7.30 -1.54
CA CYS A 42 -10.21 7.78 -0.51
C CYS A 42 -11.22 6.68 -0.15
N SER A 43 -11.41 6.40 1.14
CA SER A 43 -12.37 5.41 1.62
C SER A 43 -13.83 5.86 1.50
N GLU A 44 -14.09 7.17 1.43
CA GLU A 44 -15.46 7.71 1.40
C GLU A 44 -16.00 7.77 -0.03
N CYS A 45 -15.20 8.23 -1.00
CA CYS A 45 -15.66 8.47 -2.36
C CYS A 45 -14.94 7.63 -3.43
N GLY A 46 -13.91 6.88 -3.07
CA GLY A 46 -13.15 6.06 -4.01
C GLY A 46 -12.13 6.81 -4.88
N HIS A 47 -11.88 8.10 -4.62
CA HIS A 47 -10.89 8.88 -5.38
C HIS A 47 -9.50 8.25 -5.31
N VAL A 48 -8.92 7.86 -6.44
CA VAL A 48 -7.61 7.21 -6.49
C VAL A 48 -6.49 8.25 -6.54
N TYR A 49 -5.59 8.19 -5.56
CA TYR A 49 -4.40 9.04 -5.49
C TYR A 49 -3.22 8.47 -6.26
N GLY A 50 -3.15 7.14 -6.38
CA GLY A 50 -2.09 6.48 -7.12
C GLY A 50 -2.12 4.97 -7.00
N VAL A 51 -1.39 4.33 -7.92
CA VAL A 51 -1.18 2.88 -7.96
C VAL A 51 0.31 2.63 -7.77
N PHE A 52 0.65 1.84 -6.75
CA PHE A 52 2.02 1.56 -6.33
C PHE A 52 2.33 0.09 -6.59
N ALA A 53 3.37 -0.19 -7.38
CA ALA A 53 3.83 -1.56 -7.57
C ALA A 53 4.34 -2.13 -6.24
N LYS A 54 3.90 -3.33 -5.89
CA LYS A 54 4.38 -4.04 -4.70
C LYS A 54 5.59 -4.88 -5.11
N ILE A 55 6.79 -4.41 -4.79
CA ILE A 55 8.00 -5.21 -4.99
C ILE A 55 8.10 -6.21 -3.84
N VAL A 56 7.63 -7.44 -4.05
CA VAL A 56 7.88 -8.52 -3.10
C VAL A 56 9.26 -9.11 -3.35
N ARG A 57 10.20 -8.82 -2.44
CA ARG A 57 11.47 -9.53 -2.39
C ARG A 57 11.24 -10.82 -1.63
N ALA A 58 11.27 -11.96 -2.33
CA ALA A 58 11.26 -13.25 -1.68
C ALA A 58 12.46 -13.33 -0.71
N PRO A 59 12.29 -13.90 0.50
CA PRO A 59 13.41 -14.12 1.39
C PRO A 59 14.39 -15.07 0.71
N THR A 60 15.58 -14.56 0.38
CA THR A 60 16.72 -15.42 0.03
C THR A 60 17.11 -16.16 1.29
N VAL A 61 16.61 -17.38 1.48
CA VAL A 61 17.19 -18.31 2.45
C VAL A 61 18.61 -18.61 1.98
N PRO A 62 19.66 -18.19 2.73
CA PRO A 62 21.00 -18.65 2.40
C PRO A 62 21.01 -20.17 2.57
N ASN A 63 21.52 -20.88 1.57
CA ASN A 63 21.70 -22.32 1.65
C ASN A 63 22.86 -22.58 2.63
N ILE A 64 22.54 -22.71 3.92
CA ILE A 64 23.50 -23.04 4.96
C ILE A 64 23.59 -24.57 4.99
N PRO A 65 24.75 -25.17 4.64
CA PRO A 65 24.93 -26.61 4.75
C PRO A 65 24.72 -27.03 6.21
N ARG A 66 23.96 -28.10 6.45
CA ARG A 66 23.83 -28.66 7.81
C ARG A 66 25.21 -29.15 8.28
N PRO A 67 25.70 -28.75 9.45
CA PRO A 67 26.85 -29.39 10.05
C PRO A 67 26.47 -30.83 10.45
N PHE A 68 27.33 -31.77 10.06
CA PHE A 68 27.24 -33.20 10.38
C PHE A 68 27.42 -33.47 11.87
#